data_AF-A0A183EV86-F1
#
_entry.id   AF-A0A183EV86-F1
#
_cell.length_a   1.000
_cell.length_b   1.000
_cell.length_c   1.000
_cell.angle_alpha   90.00
_cell.angle_beta   90.00
_cell.angle_gamma   90.00
#
_symmetry.space_group_name_H-M   'P 1'
#
loop_
_entity.id
_entity.type
_entity.pdbx_description
1 polymer ?
#
loop_
_entity_poly.entity_id
_entity_poly.type
_entity_poly.pdbx_seq_one_letter_code
_entity_poly.pdbx_strand_id
1 'polypeptide(L)'
;MALVGDEELLVLPFRWFVYATASLPLTALFLCISLALALHFNEATSTHCEVVNYLPSISAAVASFSPERYIWRFFIALHSAPRLVAAFAFRNLLLTSPLRPLNDRIWFELGCHIACIINVAESFSLLLLTSISSTENYGTFV
;
A
#
# COMPACT_ATOMS: atom_id res chain seq x y z
N MET A 1 -40.11 -18.56 8.02
CA MET A 1 -39.12 -19.02 7.04
C MET A 1 -37.76 -18.83 7.68
N ALA A 2 -37.22 -19.90 8.27
CA ALA A 2 -35.94 -19.88 8.96
C ALA A 2 -34.83 -19.75 7.91
N LEU A 3 -34.15 -18.60 7.86
CA LEU A 3 -32.93 -18.45 7.08
C LEU A 3 -31.78 -18.86 7.99
N VAL A 4 -31.35 -20.10 7.77
CA VAL A 4 -29.96 -20.60 7.80
C VAL A 4 -29.02 -19.76 8.66
N GLY A 5 -28.62 -20.31 9.80
CA GLY A 5 -27.54 -19.77 10.60
C GLY A 5 -26.26 -19.77 9.79
N ASP A 6 -25.79 -18.56 9.44
CA ASP A 6 -24.39 -18.36 9.10
C ASP A 6 -23.62 -18.52 10.40
N GLU A 7 -22.92 -19.66 10.54
CA GLU A 7 -21.84 -19.72 11.52
C GLU A 7 -20.80 -18.69 11.05
N GLU A 8 -20.83 -17.50 11.65
CA GLU A 8 -19.84 -16.44 11.40
C GLU A 8 -18.45 -16.98 11.80
N LEU A 9 -17.79 -17.64 10.86
CA LEU A 9 -16.56 -18.42 11.10
C LEU A 9 -15.39 -17.54 11.58
N LEU A 10 -15.49 -16.21 11.41
CA LEU A 10 -14.45 -15.27 11.83
C LEU A 10 -14.99 -13.83 11.98
N VAL A 11 -15.20 -13.39 13.23
CA VAL A 11 -15.53 -11.99 13.56
C VAL A 11 -14.24 -11.25 13.91
N LEU A 12 -13.68 -10.54 12.93
CA LEU A 12 -12.52 -9.68 13.16
C LEU A 12 -12.96 -8.24 13.43
N PRO A 13 -12.66 -7.67 14.62
CA PRO A 13 -12.83 -6.23 14.84
C PRO A 13 -12.05 -5.42 13.79
N PHE A 14 -12.75 -4.52 13.11
CA PHE A 14 -12.18 -3.68 12.03
C PHE A 14 -10.89 -2.94 12.43
N ARG A 15 -10.77 -2.59 13.72
CA ARG A 15 -9.56 -1.97 14.32
C ARG A 15 -8.30 -2.79 14.05
N TRP A 16 -8.38 -4.11 14.24
CA TRP A 16 -7.27 -5.02 14.04
C TRP A 16 -6.94 -5.20 12.56
N PHE A 17 -7.95 -5.21 11.70
CA PHE A 17 -7.75 -5.17 10.26
C PHE A 17 -6.96 -3.93 9.81
N VAL A 18 -7.30 -2.75 10.36
CA VAL A 18 -6.59 -1.50 10.08
C VAL A 18 -5.14 -1.57 10.59
N TYR A 19 -4.92 -1.99 11.83
CA TYR A 19 -3.57 -2.10 12.39
C TYR A 19 -2.69 -3.09 11.62
N ALA A 20 -3.23 -4.26 11.29
CA ALA A 20 -2.52 -5.25 10.49
C ALA A 20 -2.13 -4.66 9.12
N THR A 21 -3.11 -4.08 8.41
CA THR A 21 -2.90 -3.48 7.09
C THR A 21 -1.86 -2.36 7.12
N ALA A 22 -1.93 -1.46 8.11
CA ALA A 22 -1.00 -0.34 8.26
C ALA A 22 0.42 -0.79 8.67
N SER A 23 0.55 -1.91 9.39
CA SER A 23 1.86 -2.42 9.84
C SER A 23 2.71 -3.02 8.72
N LEU A 24 2.11 -3.48 7.62
CA LEU A 24 2.83 -4.06 6.48
C LEU A 24 3.87 -3.11 5.86
N PRO A 25 3.50 -1.92 5.35
CA PRO A 25 4.48 -1.00 4.75
C PRO A 25 5.50 -0.48 5.77
N LEU A 26 5.13 -0.35 7.04
CA LEU A 26 6.06 0.06 8.11
C LEU A 26 7.14 -1.00 8.35
N THR A 27 6.72 -2.27 8.47
CA THR A 27 7.63 -3.40 8.61
C THR A 27 8.55 -3.50 7.39
N ALA A 28 7.99 -3.37 6.19
CA ALA A 28 8.77 -3.39 4.96
C ALA A 28 9.83 -2.28 4.93
N LEU A 29 9.44 -1.05 5.24
CA LEU A 29 10.35 0.10 5.25
C LEU A 29 11.49 -0.11 6.23
N PHE A 30 11.18 -0.57 7.45
CA PHE A 30 12.17 -0.82 8.48
C PHE A 30 13.18 -1.91 8.05
N LEU A 31 12.68 -3.00 7.46
CA LEU A 31 13.53 -4.08 6.94
C LEU A 31 14.41 -3.60 5.79
N CYS A 32 13.86 -2.86 4.83
CA CYS A 32 14.61 -2.31 3.70
C CYS A 32 15.72 -1.36 4.15
N ILE A 33 15.44 -0.45 5.09
CA ILE A 33 16.47 0.47 5.63
C ILE A 33 17.55 -0.31 6.38
N SER A 34 17.15 -1.27 7.22
CA SER A 34 18.10 -2.06 8.02
C SER A 34 19.03 -2.88 7.13
N LEU A 35 18.48 -3.52 6.09
CA LEU A 35 19.26 -4.30 5.12
C LEU A 35 20.14 -3.41 4.25
N ALA A 36 19.64 -2.26 3.78
CA ALA A 36 20.43 -1.32 3.01
C ALA A 36 21.64 -0.81 3.82
N LEU A 37 21.47 -0.53 5.10
CA LEU A 37 22.58 -0.15 5.99
C LEU A 37 23.54 -1.31 6.30
N ALA A 38 23.04 -2.55 6.38
CA ALA A 38 23.88 -3.71 6.69
C ALA A 38 24.66 -4.25 5.49
N LEU A 39 24.07 -4.21 4.29
CA LEU A 39 24.60 -4.84 3.08
C LEU A 39 25.15 -3.82 2.07
N HIS A 40 24.57 -2.62 2.00
CA HIS A 40 24.81 -1.64 0.94
C HIS A 40 25.10 -0.24 1.49
N PHE A 41 25.80 -0.12 2.63
CA PHE A 41 25.96 1.16 3.32
C PHE A 41 26.55 2.27 2.43
N ASN A 42 27.64 1.98 1.73
CA ASN A 42 28.35 2.97 0.92
C ASN A 42 27.54 3.36 -0.32
N GLU A 43 26.97 2.37 -1.01
CA GLU A 43 26.18 2.57 -2.23
C GLU A 43 24.85 3.27 -1.93
N ALA A 44 24.20 2.93 -0.81
CA ALA A 44 22.91 3.47 -0.44
C ALA A 44 22.98 4.87 0.16
N THR A 45 24.14 5.26 0.72
CA THR A 45 24.40 6.63 1.23
C THR A 45 25.11 7.52 0.23
N SER A 46 25.63 6.97 -0.87
CA SER A 46 26.30 7.71 -1.93
C SER A 46 25.38 8.74 -2.56
N THR A 47 25.92 9.95 -2.77
CA THR A 47 25.23 11.02 -3.49
C THR A 47 26.08 11.53 -4.62
N HIS A 48 25.43 12.01 -5.68
CA HIS A 48 26.11 12.65 -6.81
C HIS A 48 26.97 13.84 -6.40
N CYS A 49 26.63 14.51 -5.29
CA CYS A 49 27.39 15.64 -4.76
C CYS A 49 28.53 15.22 -3.81
N GLU A 50 28.76 13.91 -3.62
CA GLU A 50 29.77 13.34 -2.72
C GLU A 50 29.68 13.86 -1.28
N VAL A 51 28.46 14.20 -0.83
CA VAL A 51 28.19 14.61 0.55
C VAL A 51 27.90 13.36 1.39
N VAL A 52 28.53 13.30 2.56
CA VAL A 52 28.35 12.21 3.52
C VAL A 52 26.91 12.19 4.04
N ASN A 53 26.24 11.04 3.88
CA ASN A 53 24.94 10.77 4.50
C ASN A 53 25.06 9.56 5.41
N TYR A 54 24.35 9.62 6.54
CA TYR A 54 24.29 8.50 7.49
C TYR A 54 23.12 7.56 7.23
N LEU A 55 22.14 8.00 6.46
CA LEU A 55 20.95 7.22 6.11
C LEU A 55 20.74 7.25 4.60
N PRO A 56 20.34 6.11 4.01
CA PRO A 56 19.93 6.09 2.62
C PRO A 56 18.63 6.87 2.45
N SER A 57 18.44 7.43 1.26
CA SER A 57 17.11 7.92 0.87
C SER A 57 16.10 6.76 0.87
N ILE A 58 14.83 7.04 1.17
CA ILE A 58 13.79 6.00 1.21
C ILE A 58 13.72 5.25 -0.12
N SER A 59 13.72 5.97 -1.25
CA SER A 59 13.71 5.38 -2.59
C SER A 59 14.92 4.48 -2.83
N ALA A 60 16.12 4.87 -2.39
CA ALA A 60 17.30 4.02 -2.51
C ALA A 60 17.16 2.74 -1.68
N ALA A 61 16.69 2.85 -0.43
CA ALA A 61 16.50 1.70 0.45
C ALA A 61 15.46 0.71 -0.09
N VAL A 62 14.38 1.18 -0.71
CA VAL A 62 13.27 0.31 -1.14
C VAL A 62 13.33 -0.14 -2.60
N ALA A 63 14.11 0.52 -3.47
CA ALA A 63 14.05 0.27 -4.92
C ALA A 63 15.41 0.06 -5.61
N SER A 64 16.53 0.46 -5.00
CA SER A 64 17.84 0.39 -5.68
C SER A 64 18.55 -0.97 -5.54
N PHE A 65 18.38 -1.65 -4.40
CA PHE A 65 19.18 -2.82 -4.05
C PHE A 65 18.34 -4.08 -3.86
N SER A 66 19.00 -5.24 -4.00
CA SER A 66 18.42 -6.56 -3.73
C SER A 66 19.13 -7.18 -2.54
N PRO A 67 18.41 -7.78 -1.56
CA PRO A 67 17.04 -8.26 -1.63
C PRO A 67 15.94 -7.25 -1.19
N GLU A 68 16.30 -6.05 -0.74
CA GLU A 68 15.41 -5.06 -0.13
C GLU A 68 14.21 -4.71 -1.01
N ARG A 69 14.47 -4.55 -2.31
CA ARG A 69 13.42 -4.27 -3.30
C ARG A 69 12.37 -5.36 -3.42
N TYR A 70 12.76 -6.63 -3.32
CA TYR A 70 11.80 -7.74 -3.39
C TYR A 70 10.96 -7.83 -2.12
N ILE A 71 11.56 -7.54 -0.96
CA ILE A 71 10.84 -7.42 0.31
C ILE A 71 9.80 -6.30 0.21
N TRP A 72 10.22 -5.11 -0.25
CA TRP A 72 9.30 -3.99 -0.44
C TRP A 72 8.13 -4.34 -1.36
N ARG A 73 8.43 -4.92 -2.54
CA ARG A 73 7.42 -5.36 -3.51
C ARG A 73 6.40 -6.33 -2.91
N PHE A 74 6.88 -7.33 -2.17
CA PHE A 74 6.01 -8.33 -1.54
C PHE A 74 5.05 -7.69 -0.53
N PHE A 75 5.56 -6.85 0.37
CA PHE A 75 4.74 -6.22 1.40
C PHE A 75 3.75 -5.20 0.83
N ILE A 76 4.15 -4.41 -0.18
CA ILE A 76 3.23 -3.47 -0.85
C ILE A 76 2.16 -4.22 -1.64
N ALA A 77 2.52 -5.31 -2.32
CA ALA A 77 1.54 -6.17 -2.98
C ALA A 77 0.53 -6.73 -1.99
N LEU A 78 1.00 -7.27 -0.86
CA LEU A 78 0.15 -7.81 0.20
C LEU A 78 -0.72 -6.73 0.85
N HIS A 79 -0.21 -5.51 1.02
CA HIS A 79 -0.94 -4.36 1.54
C HIS A 79 -2.01 -3.82 0.57
N SER A 80 -1.84 -4.00 -0.75
CA SER A 80 -2.78 -3.47 -1.75
C SER A 80 -4.15 -4.15 -1.71
N ALA A 81 -4.20 -5.47 -1.51
CA ALA A 81 -5.44 -6.24 -1.45
C ALA A 81 -6.42 -5.75 -0.37
N PRO A 82 -6.04 -5.62 0.93
CA PRO A 82 -6.94 -5.11 1.95
C PRO A 82 -7.37 -3.67 1.69
N ARG A 83 -6.53 -2.82 1.07
CA ARG A 83 -6.93 -1.45 0.69
C ARG A 83 -8.00 -1.43 -0.39
N LEU A 84 -7.89 -2.29 -1.41
CA LEU A 84 -8.92 -2.42 -2.44
C LEU A 84 -10.24 -2.91 -1.82
N VAL A 85 -10.18 -3.95 -0.97
CA VAL A 85 -11.37 -4.45 -0.26
C VAL A 85 -12.01 -3.35 0.58
N ALA A 86 -11.22 -2.59 1.35
CA ALA A 86 -11.72 -1.49 2.16
C ALA A 86 -12.39 -0.40 1.32
N ALA A 87 -11.79 -0.01 0.17
CA ALA A 87 -12.37 1.00 -0.71
C ALA A 87 -13.78 0.62 -1.20
N PHE A 88 -13.95 -0.62 -1.66
CA PHE A 88 -15.27 -1.13 -2.09
C PHE A 88 -16.23 -1.31 -0.91
N ALA A 89 -15.76 -1.82 0.22
CA ALA A 89 -16.57 -2.03 1.42
C ALA A 89 -17.12 -0.70 1.97
N PHE A 90 -16.29 0.33 2.09
CA PHE A 90 -16.72 1.66 2.54
C PHE A 90 -17.69 2.30 1.57
N ARG A 91 -17.46 2.20 0.26
CA ARG A 91 -18.42 2.70 -0.74
C ARG A 91 -19.77 2.01 -0.57
N ASN A 92 -19.80 0.68 -0.48
CA ASN A 92 -21.05 -0.06 -0.33
C ASN A 92 -21.76 0.27 0.98
N LEU A 93 -21.02 0.30 2.09
CA LEU A 93 -21.53 0.68 3.41
C LEU A 93 -22.17 2.08 3.38
N LEU A 94 -21.51 3.08 2.81
CA LEU A 94 -22.04 4.44 2.76
C LEU A 94 -23.28 4.54 1.87
N LEU A 95 -23.33 3.76 0.78
CA LEU A 95 -24.47 3.77 -0.13
C LEU A 95 -25.70 3.03 0.44
N THR A 96 -25.50 1.98 1.24
CA THR A 96 -26.61 1.22 1.87
C THR A 96 -26.98 1.72 3.26
N SER A 97 -26.13 2.52 3.89
CA SER A 97 -26.33 3.00 5.25
C SER A 97 -27.52 3.96 5.36
N PRO A 98 -28.30 3.88 6.46
CA PRO A 98 -29.34 4.85 6.78
C PRO A 98 -28.78 6.26 7.08
N LEU A 99 -27.45 6.40 7.23
CA LEU A 99 -26.77 7.70 7.39
C LEU A 99 -26.69 8.53 6.10
N ARG A 100 -27.21 7.99 4.99
CA ARG A 100 -27.26 8.69 3.71
C ARG A 100 -28.12 9.97 3.81
N PRO A 101 -27.61 11.13 3.35
CA PRO A 101 -28.38 12.38 3.38
C PRO A 101 -29.59 12.33 2.44
N LEU A 102 -30.73 12.86 2.90
CA LEU A 102 -31.99 12.88 2.13
C LEU A 102 -32.03 13.99 1.08
N ASN A 103 -31.44 15.16 1.37
CA ASN A 103 -31.52 16.34 0.50
C ASN A 103 -30.48 16.31 -0.65
N ASP A 104 -29.26 15.85 -0.37
CA ASP A 104 -28.12 15.88 -1.31
C ASP A 104 -27.70 14.48 -1.79
N ARG A 105 -28.68 13.59 -1.99
CA ARG A 105 -28.44 12.17 -2.32
C ARG A 105 -27.52 11.98 -3.53
N ILE A 106 -27.72 12.76 -4.60
CA ILE A 106 -26.96 12.65 -5.85
C ILE A 106 -25.49 13.02 -5.64
N TRP A 107 -25.22 14.16 -4.98
CA TRP A 107 -23.86 14.61 -4.70
C TRP A 107 -23.12 13.68 -3.74
N PHE A 108 -23.84 13.15 -2.75
CA PHE A 108 -23.30 12.16 -1.82
C PHE A 108 -22.93 10.84 -2.53
N GLU A 109 -23.82 10.31 -3.37
CA GLU A 109 -23.55 9.10 -4.16
C GLU A 109 -22.33 9.31 -5.07
N LEU A 110 -22.30 10.42 -5.81
CA LEU A 110 -21.17 10.76 -6.67
C LEU A 110 -19.86 10.88 -5.87
N GLY A 111 -19.89 11.52 -4.70
CA GLY A 111 -18.75 11.61 -3.79
C GLY A 111 -18.24 10.24 -3.34
N CYS A 112 -19.13 9.31 -2.99
CA CYS A 112 -18.76 7.94 -2.62
C CYS A 112 -18.11 7.18 -3.79
N HIS A 113 -18.61 7.36 -5.01
CA HIS A 113 -18.04 6.77 -6.22
C HIS A 113 -16.65 7.35 -6.52
N ILE A 114 -16.51 8.68 -6.49
CA ILE A 114 -15.24 9.37 -6.74
C ILE A 114 -14.19 8.95 -5.70
N ALA A 115 -14.56 8.94 -4.41
CA ALA A 115 -13.65 8.52 -3.33
C ALA A 115 -13.16 7.08 -3.52
N CYS A 116 -14.05 6.17 -3.92
CA CYS A 116 -13.67 4.78 -4.25
C CYS A 116 -12.70 4.72 -5.43
N ILE A 117 -12.97 5.46 -6.51
CA ILE A 117 -12.10 5.50 -7.70
C ILE A 117 -10.71 6.05 -7.32
N ILE A 118 -10.64 7.13 -6.53
CA ILE A 118 -9.38 7.71 -6.09
C ILE A 118 -8.58 6.71 -5.24
N ASN A 119 -9.21 6.02 -4.29
CA ASN A 119 -8.53 5.02 -3.46
C ASN A 119 -8.00 3.84 -4.28
N VAL A 120 -8.77 3.39 -5.27
CA VAL A 120 -8.36 2.34 -6.19
C VAL A 120 -7.20 2.82 -7.06
N ALA A 121 -7.30 4.00 -7.65
CA ALA A 121 -6.25 4.61 -8.47
C ALA A 121 -4.96 4.80 -7.68
N GLU A 122 -5.02 5.32 -6.45
CA GLU A 122 -3.87 5.46 -5.56
C GLU A 122 -3.19 4.11 -5.29
N SER A 123 -3.97 3.07 -4.98
CA SER A 123 -3.45 1.72 -4.74
C SER A 123 -2.75 1.14 -5.98
N PHE A 124 -3.33 1.34 -7.16
CA PHE A 124 -2.69 0.96 -8.43
C PHE A 124 -1.43 1.78 -8.73
N SER A 125 -1.43 3.09 -8.48
CA SER A 125 -0.24 3.93 -8.64
C SER A 125 0.90 3.48 -7.74
N LEU A 126 0.63 3.12 -6.48
CA LEU A 126 1.63 2.58 -5.56
C LEU A 126 2.19 1.23 -6.04
N LEU A 127 1.33 0.32 -6.51
CA LEU A 127 1.75 -0.94 -7.11
C LEU A 127 2.62 -0.74 -8.34
N LEU A 128 2.22 0.19 -9.22
CA LEU A 128 2.94 0.50 -10.45
C LEU A 128 4.33 1.05 -10.15
N LEU A 129 4.42 2.06 -9.27
CA LEU A 129 5.70 2.66 -8.84
C LEU A 129 6.61 1.63 -8.15
N THR A 130 6.04 0.65 -7.46
CA THR A 130 6.80 -0.40 -6.77
C THR A 130 7.25 -1.52 -7.74
N SER A 131 6.45 -1.80 -8.76
CA SER A 131 6.70 -2.90 -9.70
C SER A 131 7.64 -2.48 -10.83
N ILE A 132 7.52 -1.25 -11.34
CA ILE A 132 8.33 -0.76 -12.45
C ILE A 132 9.38 0.21 -11.89
N SER A 133 10.59 -0.29 -11.62
CA SER A 133 11.73 0.61 -11.35
C SER A 133 12.46 0.89 -12.64
N SER A 134 12.86 2.14 -12.84
CA SER A 134 13.74 2.56 -13.93
C SER A 134 15.08 1.80 -13.94
N THR A 135 15.52 1.31 -12.79
CA THR A 135 16.81 0.61 -12.62
C THR A 135 16.86 -0.79 -13.24
N GLU A 136 15.72 -1.45 -13.48
CA GLU A 136 15.67 -2.77 -14.12
C GLU A 136 15.83 -2.70 -15.65
N ASN A 137 15.70 -1.52 -16.25
CA ASN A 137 15.68 -1.36 -17.72
C ASN A 137 17.08 -1.16 -18.35
N TYR A 138 18.15 -1.21 -17.55
CA TYR A 138 19.53 -1.07 -18.04
C TYR A 138 20.20 -2.41 -18.39
N GLY A 139 19.50 -3.55 -18.20
CA GLY A 139 20.03 -4.89 -18.47
C GLY A 139 19.92 -5.37 -19.92
N THR A 140 19.35 -4.58 -20.83
CA THR A 140 19.05 -4.99 -22.22
C THR A 140 19.96 -4.35 -23.29
N PHE A 141 21.14 -3.88 -22.90
CA PHE A 141 22.23 -3.57 -23.83
C PHE A 141 23.50 -4.30 -23.39
N VAL A 142 23.52 -5.61 -23.61
CA VAL A 142 24.75 -6.39 -23.79
C VAL A 142 24.82 -6.79 -25.25
#